data_AF-A0A7X8VGF7-F1
#
_entry.id   AF-A0A7X8VGF7-F1
#
_cell.length_a   1.000
_cell.length_b   1.000
_cell.length_c   1.000
_cell.angle_alpha   90.00
_cell.angle_beta   90.00
_cell.angle_gamma   90.00
#
_symmetry.space_group_name_H-M   'P 1'
#
loop_
_entity.id
_entity.type
_entity.pdbx_description
1 polymer ?
#
loop_
_entity_poly.entity_id
_entity_poly.type
_entity_poly.pdbx_seq_one_letter_code
_entity_poly.pdbx_strand_id
1 'polypeptide(L)'
;MIYTLRGKQVMIDSDLADLYQVTTKRLNEQVNRNRNRFPFQFMFQLTEDEYKNLRSQFATSSGGGKHGGRRYMPYVFTEQGIAMLSAVLRSDIAVEVSIRIMEALVEMRKFLVANQELFSRLDRVELKQLETDKKLEEVFNH
;
A
#
# COMPACT_ATOMS: atom_id res chain seq x y z
N MET A 1 -5.85 2.86 -1.06
CA MET A 1 -5.47 2.43 0.29
C MET A 1 -3.95 2.48 0.42
N ILE A 2 -3.40 2.63 1.65
CA ILE A 2 -1.96 2.63 1.92
C ILE A 2 -1.56 1.25 2.45
N TYR A 3 -0.45 0.71 1.95
CA TYR A 3 0.04 -0.64 2.23
C TYR A 3 1.50 -0.63 2.67
N THR A 4 1.90 -1.57 3.51
CA THR A 4 3.31 -1.78 3.86
C THR A 4 3.88 -2.92 3.02
N LEU A 5 4.74 -2.61 2.05
CA LEU A 5 5.42 -3.59 1.20
C LEU A 5 6.92 -3.30 1.15
N ARG A 6 7.75 -4.34 1.33
CA ARG A 6 9.22 -4.22 1.39
C ARG A 6 9.70 -3.14 2.38
N GLY A 7 9.02 -3.00 3.51
CA GLY A 7 9.31 -1.98 4.53
C GLY A 7 8.97 -0.53 4.13
N LYS A 8 8.20 -0.34 3.05
CA LYS A 8 7.79 0.99 2.56
C LYS A 8 6.28 1.13 2.57
N GLN A 9 5.79 2.33 2.90
CA GLN A 9 4.40 2.71 2.68
C GLN A 9 4.20 2.98 1.19
N VAL A 10 3.26 2.27 0.58
CA VAL A 10 2.99 2.32 -0.86
C VAL A 10 1.49 2.32 -1.16
N MET A 11 1.11 2.83 -2.33
CA MET A 11 -0.25 2.78 -2.86
C MET A 11 -0.26 2.07 -4.22
N ILE A 12 -1.29 1.26 -4.48
CA ILE A 12 -1.47 0.55 -5.75
C ILE A 12 -1.92 1.53 -6.83
N ASP A 13 -1.47 1.31 -8.07
CA ASP A 13 -1.83 2.10 -9.24
C ASP A 13 -3.35 2.20 -9.50
N SER A 14 -4.14 1.16 -9.18
CA SER A 14 -5.60 1.19 -9.26
C SER A 14 -6.19 2.19 -8.28
N ASP A 15 -5.77 2.12 -7.02
CA ASP A 15 -6.28 2.98 -5.96
C ASP A 15 -5.92 4.45 -6.23
N LEU A 16 -4.69 4.69 -6.70
CA LEU A 16 -4.27 6.04 -7.09
C LEU A 16 -5.06 6.52 -8.30
N ALA A 17 -5.31 5.67 -9.28
CA ALA A 17 -6.09 6.04 -10.45
C ALA A 17 -7.52 6.44 -10.05
N ASP A 18 -8.16 5.69 -9.15
CA ASP A 18 -9.48 6.00 -8.62
C ASP A 18 -9.49 7.33 -7.87
N LEU A 19 -8.51 7.57 -6.99
CA LEU A 19 -8.36 8.83 -6.26
C LEU A 19 -8.15 10.02 -7.21
N TYR A 20 -7.31 9.86 -8.22
CA TYR A 20 -7.02 10.87 -9.22
C TYR A 20 -8.11 11.02 -10.29
N GLN A 21 -9.17 10.21 -10.24
CA GLN A 21 -10.25 10.16 -11.23
C GLN A 21 -9.74 9.94 -12.66
N VAL A 22 -8.73 9.08 -12.81
CA VAL A 22 -8.18 8.66 -14.11
C VAL A 22 -8.26 7.14 -14.24
N THR A 23 -8.14 6.62 -15.46
CA THR A 23 -7.99 5.17 -15.61
C THR A 23 -6.59 4.73 -15.18
N THR A 24 -6.46 3.53 -14.61
CA THR A 24 -5.13 2.93 -14.29
C THR A 24 -4.23 2.88 -15.52
N LYS A 25 -4.81 2.62 -16.70
CA LYS A 25 -4.09 2.68 -17.99
C LYS A 25 -3.49 4.07 -18.23
N ARG A 26 -4.28 5.14 -18.04
CA ARG A 26 -3.83 6.52 -18.25
C ARG A 26 -2.75 6.93 -17.24
N LEU A 27 -2.91 6.54 -15.97
CA LEU A 27 -1.89 6.76 -14.95
C LEU A 27 -0.56 6.11 -15.35
N ASN A 28 -0.59 4.82 -15.69
CA ASN A 28 0.60 4.07 -16.11
C ASN A 28 1.20 4.61 -17.42
N GLU A 29 0.38 5.12 -18.34
CA GLU A 29 0.84 5.80 -19.55
C GLU A 29 1.64 7.07 -19.22
N GLN A 30 1.17 7.92 -18.28
CA GLN A 30 1.89 9.12 -17.86
C GLN A 30 3.23 8.79 -17.20
N VAL A 31 3.26 7.73 -16.40
CA VAL A 31 4.47 7.21 -15.77
C VAL A 31 5.47 6.73 -16.82
N ASN A 32 5.02 5.94 -17.80
CA ASN A 32 5.88 5.43 -18.86
C ASN A 32 6.46 6.54 -19.73
N ARG A 33 5.67 7.59 -20.03
CA ARG A 33 6.15 8.77 -20.76
C ARG A 33 7.19 9.59 -19.99
N ASN A 34 7.18 9.49 -18.67
CA ASN A 34 8.06 10.25 -17.78
C ASN A 34 8.97 9.33 -16.97
N ARG A 35 9.42 8.19 -17.53
CA ARG A 35 10.10 7.13 -16.77
C ARG A 35 11.34 7.60 -16.00
N ASN A 36 12.04 8.63 -16.50
CA ASN A 36 13.16 9.27 -15.83
C ASN A 36 12.81 9.90 -14.46
N ARG A 37 11.54 10.23 -14.23
CA ARG A 37 11.00 10.75 -12.96
C ARG A 37 10.66 9.64 -11.96
N PHE A 38 10.64 8.39 -12.39
CA PHE A 38 10.16 7.26 -11.61
C PHE A 38 11.25 6.19 -11.46
N PRO A 39 12.32 6.46 -10.69
CA PRO A 39 13.29 5.43 -10.35
C PRO A 39 12.64 4.31 -9.53
N PHE A 40 13.29 3.15 -9.47
CA PHE A 40 12.80 1.97 -8.73
C PHE A 40 12.45 2.25 -7.27
N GLN A 41 13.14 3.20 -6.65
CA GLN A 41 12.85 3.58 -5.26
C GLN A 41 11.48 4.24 -5.09
N PHE A 42 10.96 4.86 -6.16
CA PHE A 42 9.72 5.65 -6.14
C PHE A 42 8.53 4.81 -6.56
N MET A 43 8.74 3.89 -7.51
CA MET A 43 7.74 2.93 -7.94
C MET A 43 8.37 1.59 -8.31
N PHE A 44 7.61 0.51 -8.13
CA PHE A 44 8.01 -0.81 -8.60
C PHE A 44 6.78 -1.66 -8.88
N GLN A 45 6.96 -2.72 -9.67
CA GLN A 45 5.91 -3.68 -9.95
C GLN A 45 5.93 -4.77 -8.88
N LEU A 46 4.75 -5.20 -8.42
CA LEU A 46 4.65 -6.31 -7.47
C LEU A 46 5.02 -7.63 -8.13
N THR A 47 5.63 -8.52 -7.36
CA THR A 47 5.70 -9.94 -7.74
C THR A 47 4.32 -10.59 -7.61
N GLU A 48 4.15 -11.75 -8.24
CA GLU A 48 2.92 -12.51 -8.12
C GLU A 48 2.62 -12.89 -6.66
N ASP A 49 3.65 -13.29 -5.91
CA ASP A 49 3.51 -13.66 -4.49
C ASP A 49 3.16 -12.44 -3.62
N GLU A 50 3.80 -11.29 -3.86
CA GLU A 50 3.46 -10.03 -3.17
C GLU A 50 2.01 -9.65 -3.43
N TYR A 51 1.55 -9.78 -4.67
CA TYR A 51 0.17 -9.46 -5.03
C TYR A 51 -0.84 -10.45 -4.44
N LYS A 52 -0.53 -11.75 -4.43
CA LYS A 52 -1.36 -12.77 -3.78
C LYS A 52 -1.49 -12.52 -2.28
N ASN A 53 -0.38 -12.23 -1.60
CA ASN A 53 -0.36 -11.91 -0.17
C ASN A 53 -1.14 -10.63 0.14
N LEU A 54 -1.01 -9.61 -0.70
CA LEU A 54 -1.77 -8.37 -0.56
C LEU A 54 -3.28 -8.63 -0.69
N ARG A 55 -3.68 -9.47 -1.64
CA ARG A 55 -5.10 -9.83 -1.86
C ARG A 55 -5.68 -10.65 -0.71
N SER A 56 -4.90 -11.55 -0.11
CA SER A 56 -5.35 -12.39 1.01
C SER A 56 -5.48 -11.61 2.30
N GLN A 57 -4.53 -10.71 2.61
CA GLN A 57 -4.53 -9.91 3.84
C GLN A 57 -5.70 -8.93 3.92
N PHE A 58 -6.05 -8.31 2.79
CA PHE A 58 -7.11 -7.30 2.77
C PHE A 58 -8.49 -7.86 2.41
N ALA A 59 -8.64 -9.20 2.41
CA ALA A 59 -9.88 -9.96 2.24
C ALA A 59 -11.01 -9.15 1.59
N THR A 60 -10.80 -8.64 0.37
CA THR A 60 -11.87 -8.01 -0.37
C THR A 60 -12.84 -9.11 -0.76
N SER A 61 -13.88 -9.31 0.07
CA SER A 61 -15.09 -10.02 -0.29
C SER A 61 -15.53 -9.56 -1.67
N SER A 62 -15.70 -10.51 -2.57
CA SER A 62 -15.99 -10.40 -4.00
C SER A 62 -16.84 -9.19 -4.43
N GLY A 63 -16.33 -8.39 -5.36
CA GLY A 63 -17.08 -7.33 -6.04
C GLY A 63 -16.50 -7.03 -7.41
N GLY A 64 -16.76 -7.91 -8.39
CA GLY A 64 -16.39 -7.70 -9.79
C GLY A 64 -15.93 -8.98 -10.46
N GLY A 65 -16.88 -9.87 -10.75
CA GLY A 65 -16.65 -11.00 -11.64
C GLY A 65 -16.12 -10.51 -12.99
N LYS A 66 -14.83 -10.73 -13.22
CA LYS A 66 -14.29 -10.98 -14.55
C LYS A 66 -13.34 -12.15 -14.43
N HIS A 67 -13.81 -13.30 -14.89
CA HIS A 67 -12.95 -14.43 -15.26
C HIS A 67 -11.89 -13.88 -16.22
N GLY A 68 -10.69 -13.64 -15.69
CA GLY A 68 -9.68 -12.81 -16.33
C GLY A 68 -8.97 -11.98 -15.28
N GLY A 69 -8.08 -12.64 -14.52
CA GLY A 69 -7.18 -11.95 -13.60
C GLY A 69 -6.49 -10.77 -14.29
N ARG A 70 -6.07 -9.79 -13.50
CA ARG A 70 -5.36 -8.61 -14.01
C ARG A 70 -4.22 -9.07 -14.93
N ARG A 71 -4.26 -8.68 -16.22
CA ARG A 71 -3.32 -9.15 -17.26
C ARG A 71 -1.86 -8.76 -16.98
N TYR A 72 -1.66 -7.76 -16.13
CA TYR A 72 -0.35 -7.23 -15.75
C TYR A 72 -0.30 -7.03 -14.24
N MET A 73 0.84 -7.35 -13.63
CA MET A 73 1.05 -7.09 -12.21
C MET A 73 0.93 -5.58 -11.92
N PRO A 74 0.29 -5.19 -10.81
CA PRO A 74 0.14 -3.79 -10.45
C PRO A 74 1.49 -3.12 -10.21
N TYR A 75 1.56 -1.84 -10.56
CA TYR A 75 2.57 -0.95 -10.00
C TYR A 75 2.13 -0.46 -8.62
N VAL A 76 3.12 -0.26 -7.75
CA VAL A 76 2.95 0.44 -6.49
C VAL A 76 3.86 1.67 -6.46
N PHE A 77 3.39 2.70 -5.77
CA PHE A 77 4.05 3.99 -5.65
C PHE A 77 4.26 4.33 -4.18
N THR A 78 5.49 4.69 -3.86
CA THR A 78 5.86 5.28 -2.56
C THR A 78 5.37 6.73 -2.47
N GLU A 79 5.51 7.36 -1.29
CA GLU A 79 5.30 8.80 -1.10
C GLU A 79 6.00 9.64 -2.18
N GLN A 80 7.29 9.35 -2.46
CA GLN A 80 8.04 10.08 -3.47
C GLN A 80 7.48 9.82 -4.88
N GLY A 81 7.01 8.60 -5.16
CA GLY A 81 6.35 8.27 -6.42
C GLY A 81 5.02 9.03 -6.59
N ILE A 82 4.24 9.16 -5.52
CA ILE A 82 2.99 9.92 -5.52
C ILE A 82 3.26 11.41 -5.71
N ALA A 83 4.30 11.95 -5.06
CA ALA A 83 4.75 13.31 -5.30
C ALA A 83 5.18 13.54 -6.77
N MET A 84 5.82 12.54 -7.41
CA MET A 84 6.11 12.65 -8.85
C MET A 84 4.87 12.52 -9.73
N LEU A 85 3.83 11.78 -9.29
CA LEU A 85 2.55 11.72 -9.98
C LEU A 85 1.87 13.10 -10.06
N SER A 86 1.95 13.92 -9.00
CA SER A 86 1.39 15.28 -9.00
C SER A 86 2.02 16.20 -10.05
N ALA A 87 3.30 15.96 -10.39
CA ALA A 87 4.01 16.74 -11.41
C ALA A 87 3.63 16.33 -12.85
N VAL A 88 3.13 15.11 -13.06
CA VAL A 88 2.78 14.58 -14.39
C VAL A 88 1.26 14.57 -14.63
N LEU A 89 0.45 14.47 -13.58
CA LEU A 89 -1.00 14.61 -13.63
C LEU A 89 -1.37 16.07 -13.37
N ARG A 90 -1.82 16.78 -14.42
CA ARG A 90 -2.03 18.24 -14.37
C ARG A 90 -3.49 18.68 -14.24
N SER A 91 -4.41 17.80 -13.83
CA SER A 91 -5.80 18.22 -13.58
C SER A 91 -5.94 18.84 -12.19
N ASP A 92 -6.88 19.77 -12.03
CA ASP A 92 -7.15 20.41 -10.72
C ASP A 92 -7.49 19.38 -9.64
N ILE A 93 -8.28 18.36 -10.01
CA ILE A 93 -8.59 17.21 -9.15
C ILE A 93 -7.30 16.49 -8.73
N ALA A 94 -6.35 16.29 -9.65
CA ALA A 94 -5.12 15.60 -9.32
C ALA A 94 -4.23 16.40 -8.37
N VAL A 95 -4.18 17.72 -8.55
CA VAL A 95 -3.46 18.61 -7.63
C VAL A 95 -4.05 18.51 -6.22
N GLU A 96 -5.37 18.62 -6.09
CA GLU A 96 -6.06 18.54 -4.78
C GLU A 96 -5.84 17.18 -4.10
N VAL A 97 -6.01 16.09 -4.85
CA VAL A 97 -5.84 14.73 -4.35
C VAL A 97 -4.39 14.49 -3.90
N SER A 98 -3.40 14.98 -4.65
CA SER A 98 -2.01 14.88 -4.25
C SER A 98 -1.72 15.59 -2.93
N ILE A 99 -2.29 16.78 -2.71
CA ILE A 99 -2.14 17.50 -1.43
C ILE A 99 -2.70 16.67 -0.29
N ARG A 100 -3.94 16.17 -0.42
CA ARG A 100 -4.60 15.35 0.62
C ARG A 100 -3.84 14.07 0.93
N ILE A 101 -3.30 13.39 -0.08
CA ILE A 101 -2.50 12.17 0.12
C ILE A 101 -1.22 12.50 0.89
N MET A 102 -0.53 13.60 0.55
CA MET A 102 0.68 14.02 1.26
C MET A 102 0.39 14.38 2.72
N GLU A 103 -0.70 15.11 2.99
CA GLU A 103 -1.14 15.41 4.36
C GLU A 103 -1.40 14.14 5.17
N ALA A 104 -2.13 13.18 4.59
CA ALA A 104 -2.41 11.90 5.25
C ALA A 104 -1.14 11.10 5.57
N LEU A 105 -0.15 11.09 4.67
CA LEU A 105 1.13 10.40 4.89
C LEU A 105 1.96 11.08 5.99
N VAL A 106 1.96 12.41 6.04
CA VAL A 106 2.63 13.17 7.09
C VAL A 106 1.99 12.91 8.46
N GLU A 107 0.67 12.96 8.55
CA GLU A 107 -0.05 12.68 9.79
C GLU A 107 0.14 11.24 10.25
N MET A 108 0.13 10.27 9.33
CA MET A 108 0.43 8.88 9.65
C MET A 108 1.85 8.73 10.23
N ARG A 109 2.85 9.41 9.66
CA ARG A 109 4.22 9.39 10.21
C ARG A 109 4.28 9.98 11.61
N LYS A 110 3.62 11.13 11.84
CA LYS A 110 3.54 11.74 13.18
C LYS A 110 2.88 10.80 14.19
N PHE A 111 1.78 10.16 13.79
CA PHE A 111 1.07 9.20 14.62
C PHE A 111 1.95 7.99 14.99
N LEU A 112 2.68 7.41 14.03
CA LEU A 112 3.58 6.29 14.29
C LEU A 112 4.72 6.67 15.23
N VAL A 113 5.33 7.84 15.05
CA VAL A 113 6.41 8.33 15.92
C VAL A 113 5.88 8.63 17.33
N ALA A 114 4.73 9.29 17.44
CA ALA A 114 4.13 9.62 18.73
C ALA A 114 3.72 8.39 19.55
N ASN A 115 3.37 7.29 18.88
CA ASN A 115 2.90 6.06 19.53
C ASN A 115 3.93 4.92 19.51
N GLN A 116 5.21 5.19 19.18
CA GLN A 116 6.23 4.16 19.04
C GLN A 116 6.40 3.29 20.31
N GLU A 117 6.29 3.91 21.49
CA GLU A 117 6.34 3.19 22.77
C GLU A 117 5.12 2.28 22.98
N LEU A 118 3.93 2.74 22.58
CA LEU A 118 2.71 1.94 22.66
C LEU A 118 2.78 0.71 21.76
N PHE A 119 3.26 0.86 20.52
CA PHE A 119 3.48 -0.28 19.62
C PHE A 119 4.48 -1.28 20.19
N SER A 120 5.60 -0.79 20.75
CA SER A 120 6.59 -1.66 21.40
C SER A 120 6.03 -2.45 22.59
N ARG A 121 5.03 -1.89 23.30
CA ARG A 121 4.33 -2.60 24.37
C ARG A 121 3.33 -3.62 23.82
N LEU A 122 2.61 -3.30 22.74
CA LEU A 122 1.71 -4.24 22.07
C LEU A 122 2.44 -5.47 21.53
N ASP A 123 3.60 -5.29 20.87
CA ASP A 123 4.42 -6.40 20.36
C ASP A 123 4.80 -7.38 21.50
N ARG A 124 5.12 -6.85 22.68
CA ARG A 124 5.44 -7.66 23.87
C ARG A 124 4.22 -8.43 24.38
N VAL A 125 3.03 -7.85 24.29
CA VAL A 125 1.79 -8.51 24.71
C VAL A 125 1.42 -9.61 23.72
N GLU A 126 1.51 -9.36 22.42
CA GLU A 126 1.27 -10.37 21.37
C GLU A 126 2.22 -11.56 21.52
N LEU A 127 3.52 -11.32 21.74
CA LEU A 127 4.48 -12.39 21.99
C LEU A 127 4.12 -13.24 23.22
N LYS A 128 3.73 -12.59 24.32
CA LYS A 128 3.28 -13.31 25.52
C LYS A 128 2.00 -14.10 25.27
N GLN A 129 1.09 -13.60 24.45
CA GLN A 129 -0.14 -14.28 24.10
C GLN A 129 0.15 -15.53 23.27
N LEU A 130 1.01 -15.43 22.24
CA LEU A 130 1.46 -16.58 21.44
C LEU A 130 2.18 -17.64 22.29
N GLU A 131 3.03 -17.22 23.24
CA GLU A 131 3.66 -18.15 24.20
C GLU A 131 2.64 -18.84 25.11
N THR A 132 1.59 -18.11 25.50
CA THR A 132 0.53 -18.65 26.36
C THR A 132 -0.32 -19.66 25.58
N ASP A 133 -0.69 -19.34 24.34
CA ASP A 133 -1.47 -20.22 23.47
C ASP A 133 -0.73 -21.53 23.20
N LYS A 134 0.59 -21.48 22.95
CA LYS A 134 1.44 -22.68 22.81
C LYS A 134 1.43 -23.55 24.07
N LYS A 135 1.58 -22.94 25.25
CA LYS A 135 1.56 -23.68 26.52
C LYS A 135 0.20 -24.32 26.77
N LEU A 136 -0.90 -23.66 26.39
CA LEU A 136 -2.24 -24.23 26.52
C LEU A 136 -2.40 -25.44 25.58
N GLU A 137 -1.97 -25.36 24.32
CA GLU A 137 -1.98 -26.51 23.41
C GLU A 137 -1.18 -27.71 23.94
N GLU A 138 -0.03 -27.46 24.58
CA GLU A 138 0.76 -28.52 25.21
C GLU A 138 0.06 -29.18 26.41
N VAL A 139 -0.69 -28.39 27.20
CA VAL A 139 -1.41 -28.88 28.39
C VAL A 139 -2.70 -29.63 28.03
N PHE A 140 -3.41 -29.22 26.98
CA PHE A 140 -4.69 -29.82 26.59
C PHE A 140 -4.59 -30.98 25.60
N ASN A 141 -3.40 -31.27 25.05
CA ASN A 141 -3.14 -32.42 24.17
C ASN A 141 -2.56 -33.65 24.91
N HIS A 142 -2.77 -33.73 26.24
CA HIS A 142 -2.59 -34.92 27.08
C HIS A 142 -3.90 -35.30 27.75
#